data_AF-A0A1F4EDV5-F1
#
_entry.id   AF-A0A1F4EDV5-F1
#
_cell.length_a   1.000
_cell.length_b   1.000
_cell.length_c   1.000
_cell.angle_alpha   90.00
_cell.angle_beta   90.00
_cell.angle_gamma   90.00
#
_symmetry.space_group_name_H-M   'P 1'
#
loop_
_entity.id
_entity.type
_entity.pdbx_description
1 polymer ?
#
loop_
_entity_poly.entity_id
_entity_poly.type
_entity_poly.pdbx_seq_one_letter_code
_entity_poly.pdbx_strand_id
1 'polypeptide(L)' 'MVAQIIDELGLEAVMFEAADPAVFEWYIKNYGAEVNLFVDHSQIVQLECLRAGIWGTKSTWGRITTFKP' A
#
# COMPACT_ATOMS: atom_id res chain seq x y z
N MET A 1 14.06 -4.28 8.81
CA MET A 1 14.57 -3.49 7.68
C MET A 1 13.57 -2.42 7.23
N VAL A 2 12.43 -2.75 6.61
CA VAL A 2 11.43 -1.74 6.16
C VAL A 2 10.96 -0.84 7.31
N ALA A 3 10.56 -1.41 8.45
CA ALA A 3 10.14 -0.64 9.62
C ALA A 3 11.23 0.32 10.15
N GLN A 4 12.49 -0.11 10.20
CA GLN A 4 13.60 0.73 10.68
C GLN A 4 13.81 1.95 9.78
N ILE A 5 13.69 1.78 8.46
CA ILE A 5 13.81 2.87 7.50
C ILE A 5 12.65 3.86 7.67
N ILE A 6 11.43 3.35 7.88
CA ILE A 6 10.24 4.19 8.12
C ILE A 6 10.36 4.94 9.45
N ASP A 7 10.86 4.29 10.50
CA ASP A 7 11.04 4.91 11.82
C ASP A 7 12.09 6.03 11.80
N GLU A 8 13.13 5.91 10.96
CA GLU A 8 14.20 6.91 10.85
C GLU A 8 13.86 8.07 9.90
N LEU A 9 13.15 7.81 8.80
CA LEU A 9 12.91 8.79 7.73
C LEU A 9 11.47 9.32 7.64
N GLY A 10 10.49 8.62 8.22
CA GLY A 10 9.07 8.88 8.03
C GLY A 10 8.50 8.18 6.80
N LEU A 11 7.22 7.79 6.87
CA LEU A 11 6.54 7.03 5.80
C LEU A 11 6.34 7.88 4.53
N GLU A 12 6.14 9.18 4.71
CA GLU A 12 5.92 10.17 3.68
C GLU A 12 7.17 10.50 2.87
N ALA A 13 8.36 10.30 3.44
CA ALA A 13 9.65 10.64 2.82
C ALA A 13 10.27 9.48 2.02
N VAL A 14 9.70 8.28 2.14
CA VAL A 14 10.23 7.05 1.52
C VAL A 14 9.26 6.51 0.48
N MET A 15 9.79 5.79 -0.50
CA MET A 15 9.02 5.09 -1.52
C MET A 15 9.61 3.68 -1.68
N PHE A 16 8.76 2.66 -1.65
CA PHE A 16 9.19 1.26 -1.76
C PHE A 16 8.82 0.67 -3.11
N GLU A 17 9.74 -0.10 -3.69
CA GLU A 17 9.45 -0.87 -4.90
C GLU A 17 8.46 -1.99 -4.59
N ALA A 18 7.38 -2.07 -5.38
CA ALA A 18 6.34 -3.06 -5.23
C ALA A 18 5.82 -3.50 -6.62
N ALA A 19 6.69 -4.17 -7.38
CA ALA A 19 6.41 -4.57 -8.77
C ALA A 19 5.43 -5.76 -8.94
N ASP A 20 4.90 -6.31 -7.84
CA ASP A 20 3.94 -7.42 -7.86
C ASP A 20 2.74 -7.12 -6.94
N PRO A 21 1.51 -7.53 -7.32
CA PRO A 21 0.33 -7.38 -6.50
C PRO A 21 0.40 -7.83 -5.04
N ALA A 22 1.07 -8.96 -4.77
CA ALA A 22 1.21 -9.45 -3.41
C ALA A 22 2.05 -8.50 -2.55
N VAL A 23 2.99 -7.78 -3.16
CA VAL A 23 3.92 -6.87 -2.46
C VAL A 23 3.20 -5.59 -2.07
N PHE A 24 2.52 -4.91 -3.01
CA PHE A 24 1.79 -3.69 -2.65
C PHE A 24 0.59 -3.97 -1.73
N GLU A 25 -0.04 -5.14 -1.83
CA GLU A 25 -1.09 -5.57 -0.89
C GLU A 25 -0.51 -5.70 0.54
N TRP A 26 0.68 -6.25 0.69
CA TRP A 26 1.35 -6.34 1.99
C TRP A 26 1.66 -4.96 2.56
N TYR A 27 2.21 -4.04 1.76
CA TYR A 27 2.49 -2.68 2.22
C TYR A 27 1.22 -1.94 2.68
N ILE A 28 0.13 -2.02 1.90
CA ILE A 28 -1.13 -1.38 2.26
C ILE A 28 -1.72 -1.96 3.55
N LYS A 29 -1.60 -3.28 3.77
CA LYS A 29 -2.08 -3.92 5.00
C LYS A 29 -1.31 -3.50 6.25
N ASN A 30 0.00 -3.32 6.15
CA ASN A 30 0.85 -3.06 7.31
C ASN A 30 1.02 -1.56 7.61
N TYR A 31 1.05 -0.72 6.58
CA TYR A 31 1.37 0.70 6.69
C TYR A 31 0.23 1.62 6.24
N GLY A 32 -0.87 1.05 5.74
CA GLY A 32 -2.05 1.78 5.31
C GLY A 32 -2.03 2.13 3.82
N ALA A 33 -3.19 2.59 3.34
CA ALA A 33 -3.43 2.87 1.92
C ALA A 33 -2.74 4.14 1.41
N GLU A 34 -1.97 4.86 2.22
CA GLU A 34 -1.25 6.08 1.82
C GLU A 34 0.25 5.87 1.60
N VAL A 35 0.78 4.68 1.87
CA VAL A 35 2.20 4.34 1.65
C VAL A 35 2.63 4.65 0.20
N ASN A 36 3.78 5.28 0.01
CA ASN A 36 4.30 5.56 -1.33
C ASN A 36 4.92 4.30 -1.94
N LEU A 37 4.44 3.90 -3.11
CA LEU A 37 4.87 2.69 -3.79
C LEU A 37 5.30 3.00 -5.22
N PHE A 38 6.45 2.46 -5.61
CA PHE A 38 6.92 2.44 -6.99
C PHE A 38 6.44 1.14 -7.64
N VAL A 39 5.49 1.27 -8.58
CA VAL A 39 4.80 0.14 -9.24
C VAL A 39 4.88 0.24 -10.76
N ASP A 40 4.67 -0.88 -11.45
CA ASP A 40 4.54 -0.86 -12.90
C ASP A 40 3.22 -0.20 -13.33
N HIS A 41 3.27 0.53 -14.45
CA HIS A 41 2.13 1.25 -15.03
C HIS A 41 0.91 0.36 -15.31
N SER A 42 1.11 -0.92 -15.65
CA SER A 42 0.01 -1.86 -15.93
C SER A 42 -0.78 -2.25 -14.69
N GLN A 43 -0.20 -2.08 -13.49
CA GLN A 43 -0.79 -2.52 -12.22
C GLN A 43 -1.50 -1.38 -11.46
N ILE A 44 -1.49 -0.16 -12.01
CA ILE A 44 -2.02 1.03 -11.31
C ILE A 44 -3.50 0.89 -10.95
N VAL A 45 -4.31 0.30 -11.83
CA VAL A 45 -5.74 0.09 -11.55
C VAL A 45 -5.94 -0.82 -10.35
N GLN A 46 -5.17 -1.90 -10.26
CA GLN A 46 -5.27 -2.85 -9.15
C GLN A 46 -4.83 -2.22 -7.83
N LEU A 47 -3.77 -1.41 -7.85
CA LEU A 47 -3.30 -0.66 -6.68
C LEU A 47 -4.39 0.29 -6.16
N GLU A 48 -4.98 1.10 -7.05
CA GLU A 48 -6.01 2.07 -6.66
C GLU A 48 -7.29 1.39 -6.17
N CYS A 49 -7.71 0.30 -6.80
CA CYS A 49 -8.86 -0.47 -6.32
C CYS A 49 -8.59 -1.10 -4.93
N LEU A 50 -7.36 -1.49 -4.61
CA LEU A 50 -6.99 -1.91 -3.26
C LEU A 50 -7.02 -0.74 -2.27
N ARG A 51 -6.45 0.42 -2.61
CA ARG A 51 -6.49 1.62 -1.74
C ARG A 51 -7.91 2.07 -1.42
N ALA A 52 -8.82 1.94 -2.39
CA ALA A 52 -10.25 2.20 -2.21
C ALA A 52 -11.01 1.07 -1.50
N GLY A 53 -10.35 -0.06 -1.18
CA GLY A 53 -10.97 -1.20 -0.49
C GLY A 53 -11.96 -2.00 -1.35
N ILE A 54 -12.00 -1.77 -2.66
CA ILE A 54 -12.88 -2.42 -3.65
C ILE A 54 -12.15 -3.52 -4.44
N TRP A 55 -11.05 -4.05 -3.90
CA TRP A 55 -10.29 -5.14 -4.49
C TRP A 55 -9.60 -6.01 -3.44
N GLY A 56 -9.12 -7.16 -3.90
CA GLY A 56 -8.24 -8.06 -3.16
C GLY A 56 -8.99 -9.21 -2.49
N THR A 57 -8.31 -9.83 -1.53
CA THR A 57 -8.80 -11.05 -0.88
C THR A 57 -9.87 -10.75 0.17
N LYS A 58 -10.46 -11.80 0.73
CA LYS A 58 -11.37 -11.70 1.89
C LYS A 58 -10.77 -10.88 3.04
N SER A 59 -9.44 -10.75 3.12
CA SER A 59 -8.72 -9.98 4.15
C SER A 59 -8.62 -8.47 3.87
N THR A 60 -8.70 -8.02 2.62
CA THR A 60 -8.58 -6.60 2.22
C THR A 60 -9.90 -5.94 1.86
N TRP A 61 -10.82 -6.71 1.25
CA TRP A 61 -12.08 -6.16 0.75
C TRP A 61 -12.90 -5.51 1.88
N GLY A 62 -13.20 -4.21 1.75
CA GLY A 62 -13.96 -3.43 2.72
C GLY A 62 -13.29 -3.26 4.10
N ARG A 63 -12.01 -3.63 4.24
CA ARG A 63 -11.24 -3.52 5.50
C ARG A 63 -10.09 -2.53 5.45
N ILE A 64 -9.78 -2.01 4.26
CA ILE A 64 -8.84 -0.92 4.11
C ILE A 64 -9.58 0.36 4.44
N THR A 65 -9.41 0.85 5.67
CA THR A 65 -9.98 2.12 6.15
C THR A 65 -9.02 3.26 5.87
N THR A 66 -9.37 4.12 4.91
CA THR A 66 -8.76 5.44 4.69
C THR A 66 -9.52 6.49 5.48
N PHE A 67 -9.32 6.53 6.80
CA PHE A 67 -9.89 7.61 7.61
C PHE A 67 -9.01 8.86 7.50
N LYS A 68 -9.55 9.93 6.91
CA LYS A 68 -9.03 11.30 7.06
C LYS A 68 -10.02 12.06 7.97
N PRO A 69 -9.54 12.71 9.05
CA PRO A 69 -10.38 13.56 9.88
C PRO A 69 -10.99 14.73 9.10
#